data_AF-A0A1I7UJ20-F1
#
_entry.id   AF-A0A1I7UJ20-F1
#
_cell.length_a   1.000
_cell.length_b   1.000
_cell.length_c   1.000
_cell.angle_alpha   90.00
_cell.angle_beta   90.00
_cell.angle_gamma   90.00
#
_symmetry.space_group_name_H-M   'P 1'
#
loop_
_entity.id
_entity.type
_entity.pdbx_description
1 polymer ?
#
loop_
_entity_poly.entity_id
_entity_poly.type
_entity_poly.pdbx_seq_one_letter_code
_entity_poly.pdbx_strand_id
1 'polypeptide(L)'
;MWSNTPTVVIGRHQNPWVEVNIPFCHDNDIQLARRHSGGGTVYHDEGNLNISLLTTHAQHCRPKNLRFISDALNEKFSVSIQPNKRDDMELQPGNRKCSGTAARIARGQAYHHLTLLVDADLETLSKSLRSPYRDQIETNATRSVRAPAVGFLRQDDEKCSVREAEQTIVKAYRKLFESCQIEEVDVHQKTQENDEIKKIIEELKSWKWIYGKSPKFTYHGENHSVVEVKDGLIDGNSDQLFSTDL
;
A
#
# COMPACT_ATOMS: atom_id res chain seq x y z
N MET A 1 -8.94 -0.19 11.36
CA MET A 1 -8.18 -1.14 10.52
C MET A 1 -9.06 -1.48 9.32
N TRP A 2 -8.53 -1.96 8.21
CA TRP A 2 -9.36 -2.28 7.04
C TRP A 2 -8.66 -3.26 6.08
N SER A 3 -9.43 -3.93 5.23
CA SER A 3 -8.93 -4.68 4.08
C SER A 3 -9.54 -4.11 2.81
N ASN A 4 -8.84 -4.27 1.69
CA ASN A 4 -9.33 -3.85 0.39
C ASN A 4 -9.61 -5.10 -0.44
N THR A 5 -10.55 -5.01 -1.37
CA THR A 5 -10.59 -5.92 -2.53
C THR A 5 -9.26 -5.84 -3.31
N PRO A 6 -8.94 -6.80 -4.20
CA PRO A 6 -7.72 -6.80 -4.99
C PRO A 6 -7.34 -5.42 -5.54
N THR A 7 -6.25 -4.86 -5.03
CA THR A 7 -5.82 -3.48 -5.31
C THR A 7 -4.30 -3.36 -5.22
N VAL A 8 -3.66 -2.78 -6.24
CA VAL A 8 -2.30 -2.31 -6.17
C VAL A 8 -2.28 -0.86 -5.66
N VAL A 9 -1.48 -0.58 -4.63
CA VAL A 9 -1.35 0.75 -4.03
C VAL A 9 0.07 1.29 -4.21
N ILE A 10 0.23 2.29 -5.07
CA ILE A 10 1.51 2.96 -5.34
C ILE A 10 1.72 4.15 -4.39
N GLY A 11 2.99 4.44 -4.08
CA GLY A 11 3.39 5.61 -3.30
C GLY A 11 3.18 6.95 -4.04
N ARG A 12 3.19 8.05 -3.27
CA ARG A 12 2.90 9.40 -3.77
C ARG A 12 3.74 9.86 -4.97
N HIS A 13 4.99 9.42 -5.06
CA HIS A 13 5.98 9.86 -6.05
C HIS A 13 6.44 8.74 -7.00
N GLN A 14 5.67 7.66 -7.08
CA GLN A 14 5.97 6.53 -7.97
C GLN A 14 5.34 6.70 -9.36
N ASN A 15 5.88 5.97 -10.34
CA ASN A 15 5.33 5.87 -11.68
C ASN A 15 4.60 4.51 -11.82
N PRO A 16 3.28 4.47 -12.05
CA PRO A 16 2.52 3.23 -12.13
C PRO A 16 2.98 2.33 -13.27
N TRP A 17 3.33 2.89 -14.43
CA TRP A 17 3.83 2.13 -15.57
C TRP A 17 5.17 1.44 -15.30
N VAL A 18 5.94 1.86 -14.30
CA VAL A 18 7.17 1.16 -13.90
C VAL A 18 6.93 0.11 -12.82
N GLU A 19 5.99 0.38 -11.92
CA GLU A 19 5.83 -0.41 -10.69
C GLU A 19 4.73 -1.48 -10.79
N VAL A 20 3.79 -1.31 -11.72
CA VAL A 20 2.56 -2.10 -11.80
C VAL A 20 2.46 -2.77 -13.17
N ASN A 21 2.07 -4.03 -13.18
CA ASN A 21 1.61 -4.71 -14.39
C ASN A 21 0.17 -4.30 -14.67
N ILE A 22 0.00 -3.12 -15.27
CA ILE A 22 -1.32 -2.52 -15.50
C ILE A 22 -2.22 -3.44 -16.36
N PRO A 23 -1.75 -4.06 -17.46
CA PRO A 23 -2.57 -4.99 -18.23
C PRO A 23 -3.06 -6.18 -17.39
N PHE A 24 -2.16 -6.83 -16.63
CA PHE A 24 -2.56 -7.93 -15.75
C PHE A 24 -3.58 -7.47 -14.70
N CYS A 25 -3.39 -6.29 -14.12
CA CYS A 25 -4.32 -5.77 -13.13
C CYS A 25 -5.70 -5.52 -13.74
N HIS A 26 -5.75 -4.93 -14.94
CA HIS A 26 -6.99 -4.70 -15.68
C HIS A 26 -7.72 -6.01 -16.00
N ASP A 27 -7.00 -7.01 -16.53
CA ASP A 27 -7.59 -8.31 -16.93
C ASP A 27 -8.09 -9.17 -15.75
N ASN A 28 -7.66 -8.84 -14.53
CA ASN A 28 -8.03 -9.58 -13.30
C ASN A 28 -8.85 -8.72 -12.32
N ASP A 29 -9.45 -7.62 -12.79
CA ASP A 29 -10.27 -6.70 -11.97
C ASP A 29 -9.55 -6.15 -10.71
N ILE A 30 -8.22 -6.00 -10.79
CA ILE A 30 -7.37 -5.48 -9.72
C ILE A 30 -7.29 -3.96 -9.85
N GLN A 31 -7.76 -3.26 -8.82
CA GLN A 31 -7.78 -1.79 -8.83
C GLN A 31 -6.36 -1.20 -8.68
N LEU A 32 -6.17 0.03 -9.15
CA LEU A 32 -4.94 0.79 -8.92
C LEU A 32 -5.25 2.06 -8.15
N ALA A 33 -4.55 2.27 -7.03
CA ALA A 33 -4.70 3.46 -6.19
C ALA A 33 -3.35 4.12 -5.92
N ARG A 34 -3.33 5.45 -5.84
CA ARG A 34 -2.18 6.21 -5.36
C ARG A 34 -2.45 6.75 -3.96
N ARG A 35 -1.58 6.42 -3.01
CA ARG A 35 -1.69 6.95 -1.64
C ARG A 35 -0.98 8.29 -1.47
N HIS A 36 -1.35 8.97 -0.40
CA HIS A 36 -0.79 10.27 -0.02
C HIS A 36 0.61 10.21 0.61
N SER A 37 0.98 9.08 1.21
CA SER A 37 2.31 8.84 1.79
C SER A 37 3.32 8.41 0.73
N GLY A 38 4.61 8.55 1.05
CA GLY A 38 5.70 8.03 0.22
C GLY A 38 5.85 6.51 0.28
N GLY A 39 7.01 6.01 -0.15
CA GLY A 39 7.35 4.58 -0.13
C GLY A 39 7.04 3.84 -1.43
N GLY A 40 7.22 2.52 -1.40
CA GLY A 40 7.08 1.64 -2.57
C GLY A 40 5.65 1.17 -2.84
N THR A 41 5.49 0.31 -3.83
CA THR A 41 4.20 -0.26 -4.24
C THR A 41 3.92 -1.54 -3.47
N VAL A 42 2.65 -1.74 -3.11
CA VAL A 42 2.16 -2.93 -2.41
C VAL A 42 0.88 -3.44 -3.09
N TYR A 43 0.59 -4.72 -2.91
CA TYR A 43 -0.67 -5.34 -3.32
C TYR A 43 -1.51 -5.63 -2.08
N HIS A 44 -2.80 -5.36 -2.16
CA HIS A 44 -3.78 -5.68 -1.14
C HIS A 44 -4.84 -6.61 -1.73
N ASP A 45 -5.33 -7.52 -0.89
CA ASP A 45 -6.56 -8.27 -1.04
C ASP A 45 -7.21 -8.43 0.36
N GLU A 46 -8.25 -9.23 0.44
CA GLU A 46 -8.95 -9.54 1.69
C GLU A 46 -8.03 -10.27 2.70
N GLY A 47 -6.97 -10.93 2.23
CA GLY A 47 -5.93 -11.57 3.03
C GLY A 47 -4.88 -10.60 3.61
N ASN A 48 -4.91 -9.33 3.20
CA ASN A 48 -4.06 -8.26 3.73
C ASN A 48 -4.84 -7.35 4.69
N LEU A 49 -4.31 -7.16 5.91
CA LEU A 49 -4.84 -6.25 6.91
C LEU A 49 -4.07 -4.91 6.89
N ASN A 50 -4.78 -3.82 6.67
CA ASN A 50 -4.21 -2.47 6.75
C ASN A 50 -4.47 -1.83 8.11
N ILE A 51 -3.43 -1.19 8.65
CA ILE A 51 -3.46 -0.56 9.96
C ILE A 51 -2.91 0.85 9.83
N SER A 52 -3.64 1.84 10.34
CA SER A 52 -3.17 3.21 10.49
C SER A 52 -3.18 3.61 11.96
N LEU A 53 -2.06 4.12 12.43
CA LEU A 53 -1.88 4.72 13.74
C LEU A 53 -1.74 6.24 13.55
N LEU A 54 -2.77 6.97 13.95
CA LEU A 54 -2.82 8.43 13.89
C LEU A 54 -2.24 8.99 15.19
N THR A 55 -1.26 9.88 15.08
CA THR A 55 -0.59 10.51 16.23
C THR A 55 -0.35 11.99 15.97
N THR A 56 0.03 12.73 16.99
CA THR A 56 0.72 14.01 16.78
C THR A 56 2.10 13.76 16.17
N HIS A 57 2.69 14.79 15.54
CA HIS A 57 4.07 14.71 15.06
C HIS A 57 5.05 14.37 16.19
N ALA A 58 4.89 14.97 17.37
CA ALA A 58 5.76 14.73 18.52
C ALA A 58 5.73 13.28 19.05
N GLN A 59 4.59 12.60 18.89
CA GLN A 59 4.40 11.22 19.36
C GLN A 59 4.66 10.17 18.28
N HIS A 60 5.00 10.59 17.06
CA HIS A 60 5.20 9.68 15.94
C HIS A 60 6.46 8.83 16.13
N CYS A 61 6.30 7.52 16.31
CA CYS A 61 7.41 6.58 16.47
C CYS A 61 7.12 5.24 15.79
N ARG A 62 7.66 5.03 14.58
CA ARG A 62 7.44 3.81 13.79
C ARG A 62 7.98 2.54 14.45
N PRO A 63 9.22 2.51 15.00
CA PRO A 63 9.73 1.30 15.66
C PRO A 63 8.87 0.86 16.84
N LYS A 64 8.38 1.80 17.66
CA LYS A 64 7.48 1.52 18.79
C LYS A 64 6.18 0.89 18.31
N ASN A 65 5.59 1.43 17.25
CA ASN A 65 4.35 0.93 16.66
C ASN A 65 4.51 -0.51 16.14
N LEU A 66 5.60 -0.79 15.42
CA LEU A 66 5.88 -2.13 14.88
C LEU A 66 6.18 -3.13 15.97
N ARG A 67 6.94 -2.73 16.99
CA ARG A 67 7.22 -3.58 18.15
C ARG A 67 5.93 -3.97 18.88
N PHE A 68 5.06 -3.00 19.13
CA PHE A 68 3.76 -3.25 19.76
C PHE A 68 2.91 -4.26 18.97
N ILE A 69 2.79 -4.08 17.65
CA ILE A 69 1.99 -4.98 16.79
C ILE A 69 2.60 -6.39 16.75
N SER A 70 3.91 -6.49 16.51
CA SER A 70 4.61 -7.78 16.42
C SER A 70 4.57 -8.55 17.74
N ASP A 71 4.78 -7.89 18.88
CA ASP A 71 4.71 -8.54 20.20
C ASP A 71 3.29 -9.09 20.46
N ALA A 72 2.24 -8.33 20.17
CA ALA A 72 0.85 -8.78 20.34
C ALA A 72 0.51 -10.00 19.49
N LEU A 73 0.99 -10.05 18.25
CA LEU A 73 0.76 -11.18 17.33
C LEU A 73 1.59 -12.41 17.74
N ASN A 74 2.86 -12.24 18.10
CA ASN A 74 3.73 -13.32 18.58
C ASN A 74 3.25 -13.92 19.90
N GLU A 75 2.60 -13.15 20.77
CA GLU A 75 2.01 -13.66 22.03
C GLU A 75 0.80 -14.59 21.74
N LYS A 76 0.03 -14.29 20.70
CA LYS A 76 -1.22 -14.98 20.39
C LYS A 76 -1.05 -16.17 19.44
N PHE A 77 -0.18 -16.06 18.45
CA PHE A 77 -0.02 -17.02 17.36
C PHE A 77 1.39 -17.63 17.39
N SER A 78 1.51 -18.83 16.83
CA SER A 78 2.78 -19.55 16.69
C SER A 78 3.61 -19.02 15.52
N VAL A 79 3.79 -17.70 15.46
CA VAL A 79 4.55 -16.96 14.44
C VAL A 79 5.78 -16.30 15.06
N SER A 80 6.76 -15.94 14.22
CA SER A 80 7.93 -15.19 14.66
C SER A 80 8.12 -13.94 13.82
N ILE A 81 7.38 -12.87 14.17
CA ILE A 81 7.42 -11.58 13.48
C ILE A 81 8.47 -10.69 14.13
N GLN A 82 9.37 -10.13 13.33
CA GLN A 82 10.41 -9.21 13.80
C GLN A 82 10.44 -7.93 12.94
N PRO A 83 10.37 -6.74 13.56
CA PRO A 83 10.65 -5.49 12.86
C PRO A 83 12.11 -5.44 12.40
N ASN A 84 12.36 -5.00 11.16
CA ASN A 84 13.70 -4.84 10.63
C ASN A 84 14.19 -3.37 10.72
N LYS A 85 15.44 -3.13 10.33
CA LYS A 85 16.07 -1.78 10.37
C LYS A 85 15.45 -0.76 9.39
N ARG A 86 14.59 -1.21 8.48
CA ARG A 86 13.92 -0.37 7.48
C ARG A 86 12.49 -0.01 7.89
N ASP A 87 12.11 -0.29 9.13
CA ASP A 87 10.74 -0.16 9.62
C ASP A 87 9.75 -1.02 8.80
N ASP A 88 10.14 -2.22 8.36
CA ASP A 88 9.23 -3.26 7.86
C ASP A 88 9.13 -4.40 8.91
N MET A 89 8.27 -5.41 8.70
CA MET A 89 8.30 -6.64 9.52
C MET A 89 8.48 -7.90 8.67
N GLU A 90 9.21 -8.85 9.23
CA GLU A 90 9.60 -10.11 8.59
C GLU A 90 9.27 -11.31 9.48
N LEU A 91 8.84 -12.40 8.88
CA LEU A 91 8.69 -13.70 9.52
C LEU A 91 10.03 -14.45 9.57
N GLN A 92 10.28 -15.10 10.70
CA GLN A 92 11.42 -15.98 10.92
C GLN A 92 10.98 -17.45 11.02
N PRO A 93 11.80 -18.40 10.54
CA PRO A 93 13.05 -18.18 9.81
C PRO A 93 12.82 -17.67 8.36
N GLY A 94 13.90 -17.20 7.73
CA GLY A 94 13.93 -16.91 6.30
C GLY A 94 13.74 -15.44 5.90
N ASN A 95 13.64 -14.51 6.87
CA ASN A 95 13.49 -13.07 6.62
C ASN A 95 12.40 -12.76 5.56
N ARG A 96 11.26 -13.46 5.65
CA ARG A 96 10.14 -13.32 4.72
C ARG A 96 9.36 -12.06 5.07
N LYS A 97 9.36 -11.03 4.22
CA LYS A 97 8.60 -9.80 4.48
C LYS A 97 7.10 -10.12 4.58
N CYS A 98 6.50 -9.75 5.70
CA CYS A 98 5.05 -9.91 5.96
C CYS A 98 4.35 -8.57 6.20
N SER A 99 5.09 -7.46 6.34
CA SER A 99 4.51 -6.13 6.51
C SER A 99 5.41 -5.07 5.87
N GLY A 100 4.81 -4.18 5.09
CA GLY A 100 5.44 -2.96 4.59
C GLY A 100 4.83 -1.71 5.22
N THR A 101 5.66 -0.70 5.51
CA THR A 101 5.19 0.54 6.14
C THR A 101 5.40 1.78 5.29
N ALA A 102 4.58 2.80 5.56
CA ALA A 102 4.80 4.16 5.12
C ALA A 102 4.23 5.14 6.16
N ALA A 103 4.62 6.41 6.05
CA ALA A 103 4.13 7.45 6.94
C ALA A 103 3.99 8.77 6.20
N ARG A 104 3.19 9.66 6.80
CA ARG A 104 3.11 11.05 6.38
C ARG A 104 2.95 11.93 7.61
N ILE A 105 3.68 13.03 7.61
CA ILE A 105 3.55 14.10 8.60
C ILE A 105 3.06 15.34 7.85
N ALA A 106 1.99 15.95 8.34
CA ALA A 106 1.44 17.16 7.77
C ALA A 106 0.74 17.97 8.87
N ARG A 107 1.02 19.28 8.92
CA ARG A 107 0.32 20.23 9.80
C ARG A 107 0.29 19.80 11.29
N GLY A 108 1.42 19.30 11.81
CA GLY A 108 1.55 18.84 13.19
C GLY A 108 0.91 17.47 13.51
N GLN A 109 0.24 16.85 12.54
CA GLN A 109 -0.30 15.50 12.63
C GLN A 109 0.57 14.51 11.87
N ALA A 110 0.54 13.25 12.29
CA ALA A 110 1.23 12.17 11.64
C ALA A 110 0.33 10.94 11.55
N TYR A 111 0.47 10.18 10.47
CA TYR A 111 0.00 8.80 10.43
C TYR A 111 1.12 7.87 10.04
N HIS A 112 1.23 6.77 10.78
CA HIS A 112 2.02 5.59 10.41
C HIS A 112 1.03 4.54 9.94
N HIS A 113 1.16 4.08 8.70
CA HIS A 113 0.31 3.02 8.20
C HIS A 113 1.14 1.86 7.65
N LEU A 114 0.59 0.66 7.78
CA LEU A 114 1.25 -0.56 7.37
C LEU A 114 0.25 -1.56 6.80
N THR A 115 0.81 -2.46 6.00
CA THR A 115 0.19 -3.70 5.53
C THR A 115 0.60 -4.84 6.45
N LEU A 116 -0.26 -5.82 6.64
CA LEU A 116 0.07 -7.08 7.29
C LEU A 116 -0.50 -8.20 6.42
N LEU A 117 0.39 -8.94 5.77
CA LEU A 117 0.04 -10.09 4.94
C LEU A 117 -0.35 -11.23 5.88
N VAL A 118 -1.64 -11.45 6.06
CA VAL A 118 -2.14 -12.51 6.94
C VAL A 118 -2.41 -13.77 6.16
N ASP A 119 -3.08 -13.66 5.02
CA ASP A 119 -3.46 -14.77 4.14
C ASP A 119 -3.59 -14.30 2.67
N ALA A 120 -2.68 -13.40 2.27
CA ALA A 120 -2.74 -12.75 0.96
C ALA A 120 -2.26 -13.67 -0.17
N ASP A 121 -2.84 -13.52 -1.36
CA ASP A 121 -2.42 -14.23 -2.57
C ASP A 121 -1.07 -13.69 -3.07
N LEU A 122 0.00 -14.40 -2.70
CA LEU A 122 1.36 -14.04 -3.08
C LEU A 122 1.64 -14.20 -4.58
N GLU A 123 0.89 -15.06 -5.28
CA GLU A 123 1.05 -15.24 -6.73
C GLU A 123 0.50 -14.03 -7.47
N THR A 124 -0.74 -13.64 -7.16
CA THR A 124 -1.38 -12.44 -7.71
C THR A 124 -0.60 -11.19 -7.34
N LEU A 125 -0.12 -11.08 -6.09
CA LEU A 125 0.81 -10.03 -5.68
C LEU A 125 2.03 -9.97 -6.59
N SER A 126 2.70 -11.11 -6.82
CA SER A 126 3.93 -11.15 -7.61
C SER A 126 3.70 -10.73 -9.07
N LYS A 127 2.60 -11.18 -9.67
CA LYS A 127 2.23 -10.85 -11.06
C LYS A 127 1.85 -9.38 -11.21
N SER A 128 1.09 -8.84 -10.26
CA SER A 128 0.62 -7.44 -10.26
C SER A 128 1.75 -6.41 -10.19
N LEU A 129 2.89 -6.76 -9.58
CA LEU A 129 4.03 -5.84 -9.35
C LEU A 129 5.19 -6.03 -10.34
N ARG A 130 4.96 -6.74 -11.45
CA ARG A 130 5.94 -6.96 -12.53
C ARG A 130 5.52 -6.22 -13.79
N SER A 131 5.74 -4.90 -13.81
CA SER A 131 5.47 -4.11 -15.01
C SER A 131 6.22 -4.66 -16.23
N PRO A 132 5.54 -4.85 -17.39
CA PRO A 132 6.17 -5.18 -18.66
C PRO A 132 6.91 -3.98 -19.27
N TYR A 133 6.61 -2.75 -18.83
CA TYR A 133 7.12 -1.50 -19.41
C TYR A 133 8.31 -0.91 -18.66
N ARG A 134 8.73 -1.56 -17.57
CA ARG A 134 9.78 -1.06 -16.67
C ARG A 134 11.06 -0.68 -17.39
N ASP A 135 11.51 -1.51 -18.33
CA ASP A 135 12.78 -1.32 -19.04
C ASP A 135 12.66 -0.36 -20.24
N GLN A 136 11.44 0.05 -20.58
CA GLN A 136 11.13 1.02 -21.64
C GLN A 136 10.94 2.44 -21.09
N ILE A 137 11.03 2.64 -19.78
CA ILE A 137 10.71 3.91 -19.13
C ILE A 137 11.90 4.49 -18.36
N GLU A 138 12.36 5.65 -18.80
CA GLU A 138 13.34 6.47 -18.09
C GLU A 138 12.62 7.49 -17.18
N THR A 139 12.90 7.47 -15.87
CA THR A 139 12.29 8.42 -14.92
C THR A 139 13.05 8.49 -13.60
N ASN A 140 12.92 9.66 -12.93
CA ASN A 140 13.40 9.90 -11.57
C ASN A 140 12.35 9.57 -10.49
N ALA A 141 11.25 8.91 -10.85
CA ALA A 141 10.23 8.49 -9.90
C ALA A 141 10.76 7.52 -8.83
N THR A 142 10.21 7.59 -7.62
CA THR A 142 10.59 6.69 -6.53
C THR A 142 10.35 5.23 -6.91
N ARG A 143 11.39 4.40 -6.80
CA ARG A 143 11.33 2.96 -7.08
C ARG A 143 10.95 2.16 -5.85
N SER A 144 10.20 1.06 -6.03
CA SER A 144 10.02 0.09 -4.95
C SER A 144 11.31 -0.68 -4.68
N VAL A 145 11.55 -0.97 -3.40
CA VAL A 145 12.61 -1.90 -3.00
C VAL A 145 12.01 -3.28 -2.83
N ARG A 146 12.34 -4.20 -3.74
CA ARG A 146 11.84 -5.59 -3.70
C ARG A 146 12.37 -6.31 -2.46
N ALA A 147 11.50 -7.03 -1.78
CA ALA A 147 11.90 -7.94 -0.71
C ALA A 147 12.49 -9.22 -1.33
N PRO A 148 13.59 -9.78 -0.80
CA PRO A 148 14.14 -11.04 -1.29
C PRO A 148 13.17 -12.22 -1.12
N ALA A 149 12.39 -12.20 -0.05
CA ALA A 149 11.36 -13.18 0.25
C ALA A 149 10.12 -12.48 0.84
N VAL A 150 8.94 -13.04 0.58
CA VAL A 150 7.64 -12.56 1.07
C VAL A 150 6.93 -13.75 1.71
N GLY A 151 6.18 -13.50 2.78
CA GLY A 151 5.40 -14.52 3.48
C GLY A 151 4.18 -13.91 4.15
N PHE A 152 3.25 -14.76 4.57
CA PHE A 152 2.03 -14.35 5.28
C PHE A 152 1.86 -15.14 6.57
N LEU A 153 1.16 -14.58 7.56
CA LEU A 153 1.11 -15.15 8.92
C LEU A 153 0.46 -16.54 8.96
N ARG A 154 -0.62 -16.75 8.20
CA ARG A 154 -1.35 -18.03 8.14
C ARG A 154 -0.51 -19.18 7.60
N GLN A 155 0.59 -18.88 6.91
CA GLN A 155 1.57 -19.87 6.45
C GLN A 155 2.26 -20.58 7.63
N ASP A 156 2.44 -19.87 8.75
CA ASP A 156 3.17 -20.36 9.91
C ASP A 156 2.21 -20.79 11.05
N ASP A 157 1.02 -20.19 11.14
CA ASP A 157 -0.05 -20.60 12.05
C ASP A 157 -1.42 -20.50 11.35
N GLU A 158 -2.01 -21.65 10.99
CA GLU A 158 -3.28 -21.76 10.28
C GLU A 158 -4.46 -21.04 10.97
N LYS A 159 -4.36 -20.81 12.29
CA LYS A 159 -5.38 -20.10 13.09
C LYS A 159 -5.33 -18.58 12.90
N CYS A 160 -4.25 -18.04 12.34
CA CYS A 160 -4.08 -16.61 12.12
C CYS A 160 -4.90 -16.15 10.91
N SER A 161 -6.19 -15.92 11.11
CA SER A 161 -7.04 -15.24 10.12
C SER A 161 -6.92 -13.71 10.26
N VAL A 162 -7.30 -12.98 9.21
CA VAL A 162 -7.31 -11.50 9.21
C VAL A 162 -8.13 -10.96 10.39
N ARG A 163 -9.31 -11.55 10.64
CA ARG A 163 -10.18 -11.19 11.77
C ARG A 163 -9.52 -11.46 13.12
N GLU A 164 -8.87 -12.60 13.29
CA GLU A 164 -8.18 -12.93 14.55
C GLU A 164 -6.97 -12.01 14.78
N ALA A 165 -6.21 -11.68 13.73
CA ALA A 165 -5.12 -10.71 13.80
C ALA A 165 -5.63 -9.31 14.19
N GLU A 166 -6.72 -8.85 13.56
CA GLU A 166 -7.38 -7.59 13.91
C GLU A 166 -7.80 -7.55 15.38
N GLN A 167 -8.57 -8.55 15.83
CA GLN A 167 -9.04 -8.62 17.21
C GLN A 167 -7.91 -8.69 18.22
N THR A 168 -6.81 -9.37 17.89
CA THR A 168 -5.61 -9.46 18.71
C THR A 168 -4.95 -8.10 18.91
N ILE A 169 -4.72 -7.38 17.82
CA ILE A 169 -4.10 -6.04 17.85
C ILE A 169 -5.00 -5.05 18.58
N VAL A 170 -6.30 -5.08 18.29
CA VAL A 170 -7.32 -4.26 18.96
C VAL A 170 -7.33 -4.51 20.48
N LYS A 171 -7.33 -5.78 20.90
CA LYS A 171 -7.31 -6.15 22.32
C LYS A 171 -6.02 -5.69 23.00
N ALA A 172 -4.88 -5.79 22.34
CA ALA A 172 -3.63 -5.27 22.85
C ALA A 172 -3.64 -3.74 22.96
N TYR A 173 -4.23 -3.05 21.98
CA TYR A 173 -4.24 -1.59 21.92
C TYR A 173 -5.12 -0.99 23.02
N ARG A 174 -6.28 -1.62 23.28
CA ARG A 174 -7.17 -1.26 24.39
C ARG A 174 -6.46 -1.22 25.74
N LYS A 175 -5.51 -2.12 25.99
CA LYS A 175 -4.76 -2.18 27.26
C LYS A 175 -3.87 -0.96 27.49
N LEU A 176 -3.58 -0.16 26.46
CA LEU A 176 -2.73 1.03 26.57
C LEU A 176 -3.46 2.26 27.12
N PHE A 177 -4.79 2.20 27.23
CA PHE A 177 -5.62 3.34 27.62
C PHE A 177 -6.63 2.93 28.69
N GLU A 178 -6.96 3.85 29.59
CA GLU A 178 -8.02 3.65 30.59
C GLU A 178 -9.39 3.44 29.93
N SER A 179 -9.62 4.15 28.81
CA SER A 179 -10.80 3.99 27.97
C SER A 179 -10.42 3.98 26.49
N CYS A 180 -11.03 3.06 25.74
CA CYS A 180 -10.81 2.93 24.31
C CYS A 180 -12.12 2.45 23.65
N GLN A 181 -12.77 3.37 22.94
CA GLN A 181 -13.98 3.09 22.17
C GLN A 181 -13.60 2.40 20.86
N ILE A 182 -14.43 1.43 20.46
CA ILE A 182 -14.32 0.78 19.16
C ILE A 182 -15.61 1.01 18.41
N GLU A 183 -15.46 1.51 17.21
CA GLU A 183 -16.55 1.76 16.28
C GLU A 183 -16.25 1.02 14.98
N GLU A 184 -17.20 0.23 14.53
CA GLU A 184 -17.21 -0.26 13.16
C GLU A 184 -17.81 0.82 12.28
N VAL A 185 -17.09 1.19 11.23
CA VAL A 185 -17.46 2.31 10.36
C VAL A 185 -17.89 1.76 9.01
N ASP A 186 -19.16 1.94 8.66
CA ASP A 186 -19.61 1.77 7.29
C ASP A 186 -19.10 2.95 6.45
N VAL A 187 -18.02 2.70 5.70
CA VAL A 187 -17.37 3.72 4.87
C VAL A 187 -18.31 4.19 3.75
N HIS A 188 -19.20 3.34 3.24
CA HIS A 188 -20.16 3.75 2.21
C HIS A 188 -21.15 4.74 2.79
N GLN A 189 -21.76 4.41 3.93
CA GLN A 189 -22.68 5.30 4.63
C GLN A 189 -22.00 6.64 4.99
N LYS A 190 -20.82 6.60 5.64
CA LYS A 190 -20.09 7.82 6.02
C LYS A 190 -19.70 8.69 4.83
N THR A 191 -19.42 8.07 3.69
CA THR A 191 -19.18 8.81 2.45
C THR A 191 -20.45 9.53 2.00
N GLN A 192 -21.62 8.90 2.06
CA GLN A 192 -22.87 9.55 1.66
C GLN A 192 -23.26 10.73 2.57
N GLU A 193 -22.94 10.64 3.86
CA GLU A 193 -23.24 11.65 4.87
C GLU A 193 -22.32 12.89 4.82
N ASN A 194 -21.20 12.83 4.11
CA ASN A 194 -20.19 13.89 4.14
C ASN A 194 -19.67 14.24 2.73
N ASP A 195 -20.06 15.42 2.24
CA ASP A 195 -19.67 15.90 0.91
C ASP A 195 -18.18 16.18 0.74
N GLU A 196 -17.45 16.48 1.82
CA GLU A 196 -15.99 16.62 1.76
C GLU A 196 -15.33 15.26 1.50
N ILE A 197 -15.83 14.20 2.14
CA ILE A 197 -15.34 12.83 1.91
C ILE A 197 -15.63 12.38 0.48
N LYS A 198 -16.82 12.69 -0.06
CA LYS A 198 -17.15 12.40 -1.48
C LYS A 198 -16.15 13.04 -2.43
N LYS A 199 -15.88 14.34 -2.26
CA LYS A 199 -14.91 15.07 -3.11
C LYS A 199 -13.51 14.46 -3.02
N ILE A 200 -13.07 14.07 -1.82
CA ILE A 200 -11.78 13.40 -1.64
C ILE A 200 -11.76 12.05 -2.38
N ILE A 201 -12.83 11.26 -2.30
CA ILE A 201 -12.91 9.98 -3.01
C ILE A 201 -12.90 10.17 -4.53
N GLU A 202 -13.64 11.15 -5.05
CA GLU A 202 -13.62 11.52 -6.47
C GLU A 202 -12.21 11.91 -6.93
N GLU A 203 -11.49 12.72 -6.15
CA GLU A 203 -10.10 13.07 -6.43
C GLU A 203 -9.21 11.81 -6.43
N LEU A 204 -9.30 10.96 -5.39
CA LEU A 204 -8.46 9.78 -5.25
C LEU A 204 -8.70 8.74 -6.34
N LYS A 205 -9.91 8.68 -6.91
CA LYS A 205 -10.27 7.83 -8.05
C LYS A 205 -9.92 8.45 -9.40
N SER A 206 -9.68 9.76 -9.45
CA SER A 206 -9.43 10.45 -10.71
C SER A 206 -8.13 9.98 -11.37
N TRP A 207 -8.15 9.90 -12.70
CA TRP A 207 -6.96 9.59 -13.48
C TRP A 207 -5.82 10.59 -13.20
N LYS A 208 -6.16 11.88 -13.03
CA LYS A 208 -5.24 12.96 -12.68
C LYS A 208 -4.47 12.67 -11.39
N TRP A 209 -5.11 12.02 -10.41
CA TRP A 209 -4.46 11.61 -9.18
C TRP A 209 -3.64 10.33 -9.34
N ILE A 210 -4.26 9.26 -9.86
CA ILE A 210 -3.65 7.93 -9.95
C ILE A 210 -2.44 7.97 -10.89
N TYR A 211 -2.62 8.47 -12.10
CA TYR A 211 -1.61 8.48 -13.17
C TYR A 211 -0.95 9.85 -13.31
N GLY A 212 -1.76 10.92 -13.30
CA GLY A 212 -1.27 12.27 -13.57
C GLY A 212 -0.32 12.85 -12.52
N LYS A 213 -0.23 12.26 -11.32
CA LYS A 213 0.78 12.63 -10.31
C LYS A 213 2.14 11.94 -10.49
N SER A 214 2.32 11.17 -11.55
CA SER A 214 3.60 10.55 -11.87
C SER A 214 4.65 11.61 -12.22
N PRO A 215 5.88 11.54 -11.67
CA PRO A 215 6.99 12.38 -12.12
C PRO A 215 7.21 12.25 -13.63
N LYS A 216 7.71 13.31 -14.27
CA LYS A 216 8.04 13.31 -15.72
C LYS A 216 8.87 12.07 -16.07
N PHE A 217 8.57 11.48 -17.22
CA PHE A 217 9.28 10.32 -17.73
C PHE A 217 9.34 10.31 -19.24
N THR A 218 10.25 9.49 -19.76
CA THR A 218 10.38 9.23 -21.19
C THR A 218 10.08 7.75 -21.43
N TYR A 219 9.23 7.49 -22.41
CA TYR A 219 8.89 6.15 -22.88
C TYR A 219 9.59 5.88 -24.21
N HIS A 220 10.27 4.74 -24.30
CA HIS A 220 10.94 4.24 -25.50
C HIS A 220 10.11 3.09 -26.07
N GLY A 221 9.27 3.40 -27.05
CA GLY A 221 8.38 2.45 -27.69
C GLY A 221 9.04 1.68 -28.84
N GLU A 222 8.21 0.91 -29.55
CA GLU A 222 8.66 0.21 -30.75
C GLU A 222 9.15 1.18 -31.84
N ASN A 223 10.00 0.70 -32.74
CA ASN A 223 10.56 1.47 -33.86
C ASN A 223 11.34 2.73 -33.45
N HIS A 224 11.94 2.73 -32.26
CA HIS A 224 12.68 3.88 -31.71
C HIS A 224 11.81 5.12 -31.49
N SER A 225 10.49 4.95 -31.33
CA SER A 225 9.62 6.04 -30.93
C SER A 225 9.97 6.48 -29.50
N VAL A 226 10.06 7.80 -29.30
CA VAL A 226 10.34 8.40 -28.00
C VAL A 226 9.19 9.33 -27.66
N VAL A 227 8.54 9.06 -26.53
CA VAL A 227 7.41 9.85 -26.06
C VAL A 227 7.77 10.42 -24.69
N GLU A 228 7.78 11.74 -24.58
CA GLU A 228 7.88 12.39 -23.28
C GLU A 228 6.50 12.47 -22.64
N VAL A 229 6.41 12.19 -21.33
CA VAL A 229 5.15 12.19 -20.59
C VAL A 229 5.28 13.06 -19.35
N LYS A 230 4.37 14.02 -19.22
CA LYS A 230 4.31 14.96 -18.09
C LYS A 230 2.88 15.08 -17.59
N ASP A 231 2.71 15.01 -16.27
CA ASP A 231 1.39 14.99 -15.63
C ASP A 231 0.48 13.85 -16.17
N GLY A 232 1.12 12.77 -16.62
CA GLY A 232 0.53 11.62 -17.31
C GLY A 232 0.17 11.86 -18.78
N LEU A 233 0.26 13.09 -19.28
CA LEU A 233 -0.10 13.48 -20.64
C LEU A 233 1.12 13.38 -21.56
N ILE A 234 0.89 13.10 -22.84
CA ILE A 234 1.96 13.17 -23.84
C ILE A 234 2.41 14.64 -23.97
N ASP A 235 3.69 14.90 -23.70
CA ASP A 235 4.26 16.25 -23.74
C ASP A 235 4.17 16.80 -25.18
N GLY A 236 3.62 18.01 -25.32
CA GLY A 236 3.30 18.60 -26.63
C GLY A 236 1.91 18.28 -27.19
N ASN A 237 1.12 17.39 -26.55
CA ASN A 237 -0.29 17.19 -26.85
C ASN A 237 -1.12 17.21 -25.56
N SER A 238 -1.54 18.41 -25.14
CA SER A 238 -2.07 18.69 -23.79
C SER A 238 -3.34 17.93 -23.40
N ASP A 239 -4.04 17.32 -24.35
CA ASP A 239 -5.29 16.61 -24.09
C ASP A 239 -5.16 15.08 -24.23
N GLN A 240 -3.99 14.58 -24.68
CA GLN A 240 -3.79 13.15 -24.90
C GLN A 240 -3.19 12.48 -23.66
N LEU A 241 -3.99 11.65 -22.99
CA LEU A 241 -3.53 10.77 -21.92
C LEU A 241 -2.49 9.76 -22.47
N PHE A 242 -1.45 9.49 -21.70
CA PHE A 242 -0.57 8.37 -21.99
C PHE A 242 -1.29 7.05 -21.69
N SER A 243 -1.24 6.11 -22.64
CA SER A 243 -2.02 4.87 -22.58
C SER A 243 -1.65 4.03 -21.35
N THR A 244 -2.65 3.38 -20.76
CA THR A 244 -2.45 2.33 -19.74
C THR A 244 -2.15 0.97 -20.36
N ASP A 245 -2.50 0.81 -21.63
CA ASP A 245 -2.23 -0.37 -22.46
C ASP A 245 -1.26 0.05 -23.56
N LEU A 246 0.04 -0.13 -23.31
CA LEU A 246 1.12 0.13 -24.27
C LEU A 246 1.43 -1.12 -25.08
#